data_AF-A0AA45TUB8-F1
#
_entry.id   AF-A0AA45TUB8-F1
#
_cell.length_a   1.000
_cell.length_b   1.000
_cell.length_c   1.000
_cell.angle_alpha   90.00
_cell.angle_beta   90.00
_cell.angle_gamma   90.00
#
_symmetry.space_group_name_H-M   'P 1'
#
loop_
_entity.id
_entity.type
_entity.pdbx_description
1 polymer ?
#
loop_
_entity_poly.entity_id
_entity_poly.type
_entity_poly.pdbx_seq_one_letter_code
_entity_poly.pdbx_strand_id
1 'polypeptide(L)'
;MGFRVKVEGAESIDLNIESIETVEFKTDTPDDSNARSTDLGTTLEIAGKILTPVNGEAADTTIKLAQWSLVPAEKADCYRNVKVDVISASQIVR
;
A
#
# COMPACT_ATOMS: atom_id res chain seq x y z
N MET A 1 2.97 -10.39 -13.56
CA MET A 1 2.14 -10.12 -12.38
C MET A 1 2.13 -8.63 -12.17
N GLY A 2 0.99 -8.04 -11.87
CA GLY A 2 0.90 -6.63 -11.54
C GLY A 2 0.06 -6.44 -10.29
N PHE A 3 0.22 -5.30 -9.64
CA PHE A 3 -0.38 -5.03 -8.35
C PHE A 3 -1.31 -3.83 -8.45
N ARG A 4 -2.50 -3.94 -7.88
CA ARG A 4 -3.38 -2.79 -7.69
C ARG A 4 -3.46 -2.50 -6.20
N VAL A 5 -3.27 -1.25 -5.81
CA VAL A 5 -3.30 -0.83 -4.42
C VAL A 5 -4.43 0.16 -4.22
N LYS A 6 -5.27 -0.10 -3.22
CA LYS A 6 -6.34 0.80 -2.82
C LYS A 6 -6.18 1.13 -1.34
N VAL A 7 -6.17 2.42 -1.02
CA VAL A 7 -6.20 2.90 0.35
C VAL A 7 -7.55 3.56 0.61
N GLU A 8 -8.27 3.06 1.60
CA GLU A 8 -9.58 3.55 2.02
C GLU A 8 -9.50 4.16 3.43
N GLY A 9 -10.05 5.35 3.59
CA GLY A 9 -10.05 6.12 4.85
C GLY A 9 -10.83 7.43 4.65
N ALA A 10 -10.28 8.54 5.14
CA ALA A 10 -10.85 9.87 4.90
C ALA A 10 -10.93 10.24 3.41
N GLU A 11 -9.99 9.73 2.60
CA GLU A 11 -10.01 9.84 1.14
C GLU A 11 -9.63 8.50 0.51
N SER A 12 -10.21 8.19 -0.65
CA SER A 12 -9.84 7.03 -1.44
C SER A 12 -8.63 7.34 -2.33
N ILE A 13 -7.59 6.53 -2.21
CA ILE A 13 -6.39 6.57 -3.05
C ILE A 13 -6.35 5.26 -3.83
N ASP A 14 -6.54 5.34 -5.13
CA ASP A 14 -6.47 4.22 -6.05
C ASP A 14 -5.19 4.34 -6.88
N LEU A 15 -4.33 3.33 -6.79
CA LEU A 15 -3.10 3.19 -7.58
C LEU A 15 -3.26 2.01 -8.52
N ASN A 16 -3.03 2.28 -9.81
CA ASN A 16 -3.21 1.31 -10.88
C ASN A 16 -1.96 0.43 -11.07
N ILE A 17 -2.12 -0.59 -11.90
CA ILE A 17 -1.11 -1.62 -12.17
C ILE A 17 0.19 -1.05 -12.75
N GLU A 18 0.12 0.10 -13.41
CA GLU A 18 1.26 0.76 -14.05
C GLU A 18 2.11 1.57 -13.05
N SER A 19 1.52 1.94 -11.91
CA SER A 19 2.20 2.73 -10.88
C SER A 19 3.03 1.86 -9.94
N ILE A 20 2.63 0.59 -9.71
CA ILE A 20 3.26 -0.28 -8.71
C ILE A 20 4.22 -1.28 -9.37
N GLU A 21 5.46 -1.34 -8.88
CA GLU A 21 6.50 -2.23 -9.41
C GLU A 21 6.69 -3.46 -8.51
N THR A 22 6.78 -3.24 -7.19
CA THR A 22 7.06 -4.31 -6.22
C THR A 22 6.23 -4.16 -4.96
N VAL A 23 5.80 -5.30 -4.42
CA VAL A 23 5.14 -5.40 -3.12
C VAL A 23 5.86 -6.49 -2.32
N GLU A 24 6.40 -6.12 -1.17
CA GLU A 24 7.09 -7.02 -0.26
C GLU A 24 6.32 -7.11 1.06
N PHE A 25 5.97 -8.34 1.45
CA PHE A 25 5.28 -8.62 2.71
C PHE A 25 6.29 -9.24 3.68
N LYS A 26 6.58 -8.52 4.76
CA LYS A 26 7.51 -8.93 5.81
C LYS A 26 6.72 -9.27 7.07
N THR A 27 7.02 -10.42 7.65
CA THR A 27 6.54 -10.79 8.97
C THR A 27 7.76 -11.01 9.85
N ASP A 28 7.81 -10.31 10.96
CA ASP A 28 8.92 -10.35 11.90
C ASP A 28 8.45 -10.87 13.26
N THR A 29 9.32 -11.62 13.94
CA THR A 29 9.08 -12.24 15.24
C THR A 29 10.30 -12.04 16.14
N PRO A 30 10.15 -11.80 17.44
CA PRO A 30 11.28 -11.58 18.34
C PRO A 30 12.28 -12.76 18.35
N ASP A 31 13.57 -12.45 18.18
CA ASP A 31 14.66 -13.45 18.11
C ASP A 31 14.82 -14.32 19.37
N ASP A 32 14.42 -13.81 20.54
CA ASP A 32 14.63 -14.44 21.85
C ASP A 32 13.43 -15.31 22.32
N SER A 33 12.39 -15.45 21.49
CA SER A 33 11.18 -16.18 21.88
C SER A 33 11.14 -17.58 21.28
N ASN A 34 11.45 -18.58 22.11
CA ASN A 34 11.09 -19.99 21.86
C ASN A 34 9.55 -20.23 22.01
N ALA A 35 8.79 -19.15 22.11
CA ALA A 35 7.35 -19.11 22.35
C ALA A 35 6.61 -18.84 21.04
N ARG A 36 5.68 -19.74 20.73
CA ARG A 36 4.82 -19.69 19.56
C ARG A 36 4.00 -18.39 19.48
N SER A 37 4.26 -17.63 18.42
CA SER A 37 3.28 -17.08 17.47
C SER A 37 2.18 -16.10 17.91
N THR A 38 2.25 -15.43 19.07
CA THR A 38 1.23 -14.40 19.41
C THR A 38 1.69 -12.96 19.19
N ASP A 39 3.00 -12.70 19.18
CA ASP A 39 3.56 -11.36 18.92
C ASP A 39 4.23 -11.39 17.55
N LEU A 40 3.54 -10.85 16.55
CA LEU A 40 4.00 -10.79 15.15
C LEU A 40 3.85 -9.37 14.63
N GLY A 41 4.95 -8.81 14.14
CA GLY A 41 4.94 -7.56 13.40
C GLY A 41 4.73 -7.87 11.92
N THR A 42 3.71 -7.28 11.30
CA THR A 42 3.56 -7.35 9.84
C THR A 42 3.88 -6.01 9.23
N THR A 43 4.78 -6.00 8.25
CA THR A 43 5.15 -4.82 7.47
C THR A 43 4.90 -5.09 6.00
N LEU A 44 4.22 -4.15 5.33
CA LEU A 44 3.99 -4.18 3.90
C LEU A 44 4.76 -3.03 3.26
N GLU A 45 5.72 -3.37 2.40
CA GLU A 45 6.52 -2.40 1.66
C GLU A 45 6.07 -2.39 0.20
N ILE A 46 5.65 -1.24 -0.29
CA ILE A 46 5.15 -1.05 -1.66
C ILE A 46 6.05 -0.04 -2.34
N ALA A 47 6.71 -0.43 -3.43
CA ALA A 47 7.50 0.46 -4.26
C ALA A 47 6.91 0.57 -5.67
N GLY A 48 7.01 1.76 -6.23
CA GLY A 48 6.42 2.11 -7.51
C GLY A 48 6.95 3.43 -8.03
N LYS A 49 6.39 3.87 -9.15
CA LYS A 49 6.75 5.11 -9.83
C LYS A 49 5.56 6.07 -9.89
N ILE A 50 5.88 7.35 -9.87
CA ILE A 50 4.91 8.42 -10.07
C ILE A 50 4.64 8.52 -11.57
N LEU A 51 3.37 8.43 -11.95
CA LEU A 51 2.95 8.63 -13.33
C LEU A 51 2.69 10.13 -13.54
N THR A 52 3.40 10.75 -14.48
CA THR A 52 3.13 12.14 -14.83
C THR A 52 1.93 12.20 -15.78
N PRO A 53 0.90 13.01 -15.50
CA PRO A 53 -0.22 13.16 -16.42
C PRO A 53 0.28 13.73 -17.75
N VAL A 54 0.03 13.01 -18.84
CA VAL A 54 0.27 13.45 -20.21
C VAL A 54 -1.09 13.74 -20.86
N ASN A 55 -1.19 14.79 -21.66
CA ASN A 55 -2.43 15.17 -22.38
C ASN A 55 -3.67 15.50 -21.53
N GLY A 56 -3.51 16.13 -20.37
CA GLY A 56 -4.65 16.66 -19.60
C GLY A 56 -5.46 15.63 -18.83
N GLU A 57 -4.89 14.43 -18.63
CA GLU A 57 -5.42 13.42 -17.71
C GLU A 57 -5.35 13.90 -16.25
N ALA A 58 -6.19 13.32 -15.39
CA ALA A 58 -6.21 13.63 -13.97
C ALA A 58 -4.83 13.39 -13.35
N ALA A 59 -4.40 14.29 -12.46
CA ALA A 59 -3.15 14.16 -11.75
C ALA A 59 -3.11 12.85 -10.96
N ASP A 60 -1.92 12.23 -10.94
CA ASP A 60 -1.68 10.97 -10.24
C ASP A 60 -2.01 11.08 -8.75
N THR A 61 -2.60 10.02 -8.19
CA THR A 61 -3.13 10.02 -6.82
C THR A 61 -2.02 9.92 -5.77
N THR A 62 -0.76 9.73 -6.18
CA THR A 62 0.41 9.63 -5.30
C THR A 62 0.63 10.87 -4.43
N ILE A 63 0.17 12.06 -4.86
CA ILE A 63 0.22 13.27 -4.01
C ILE A 63 -0.60 13.11 -2.71
N LYS A 64 -1.70 12.36 -2.77
CA LYS A 64 -2.54 12.08 -1.59
C LYS A 64 -1.84 11.15 -0.60
N LEU A 65 -0.93 10.28 -1.06
CA LEU A 65 -0.09 9.47 -0.19
C LEU A 65 0.91 10.34 0.57
N ALA A 66 1.54 11.30 -0.12
CA ALA A 66 2.44 12.24 0.53
C ALA A 66 1.70 13.07 1.60
N GLN A 67 0.49 13.53 1.30
CA GLN A 67 -0.36 14.23 2.28
C GLN A 67 -0.73 13.33 3.47
N TRP A 68 -1.04 12.05 3.22
CA TRP A 68 -1.34 11.09 4.28
C TRP A 68 -0.14 10.86 5.21
N SER A 69 1.09 10.80 4.69
CA SER A 69 2.30 10.67 5.51
C SER A 69 2.54 11.81 6.50
N LEU A 70 1.92 12.97 6.26
CA LEU A 70 2.01 14.15 7.13
C LEU A 70 0.95 14.14 8.26
N VAL A 71 0.04 13.17 8.28
CA VAL A 71 -0.99 13.06 9.31
C VAL A 71 -0.36 12.48 10.59
N PRO A 72 -0.39 13.20 11.72
CA PRO A 72 0.19 12.72 12.97
C PRO A 72 -0.57 11.50 13.51
N ALA A 73 0.16 10.62 14.22
CA ALA A 73 -0.35 9.36 14.78
C ALA A 73 -1.51 9.53 15.78
N GLU A 74 -1.67 10.73 16.35
CA GLU A 74 -2.75 11.08 17.29
C GLU A 74 -4.11 11.23 16.60
N LYS A 75 -4.15 11.43 15.29
CA LYS A 75 -5.39 11.57 14.52
C LYS A 75 -5.82 10.22 13.96
N ALA A 76 -7.09 9.87 14.11
CA ALA A 76 -7.64 8.62 13.56
C ALA A 76 -7.41 8.48 12.04
N ASP A 77 -7.35 9.60 11.31
CA ASP A 77 -7.11 9.65 9.86
C ASP A 77 -5.75 9.09 9.41
N CYS A 78 -4.80 8.91 10.34
CA CYS A 78 -3.51 8.27 10.03
C CYS A 78 -3.66 6.76 9.83
N TYR A 79 -4.69 6.13 10.41
CA TYR A 79 -4.98 4.71 10.26
C TYR A 79 -5.97 4.51 9.10
N ARG A 80 -5.47 4.01 7.97
CA ARG A 80 -6.29 3.72 6.78
C ARG A 80 -6.18 2.25 6.40
N ASN A 81 -7.22 1.74 5.75
CA ASN A 81 -7.26 0.38 5.26
C ASN A 81 -6.53 0.30 3.92
N VAL A 82 -5.48 -0.51 3.85
CA VAL A 82 -4.74 -0.77 2.61
C VAL A 82 -5.13 -2.14 2.07
N LYS A 83 -5.55 -2.18 0.81
CA LYS A 83 -5.86 -3.40 0.08
C LYS A 83 -4.93 -3.51 -1.12
N VAL A 84 -4.26 -4.66 -1.25
CA VAL A 84 -3.44 -4.99 -2.41
C VAL A 84 -4.08 -6.16 -3.15
N ASP A 85 -4.47 -5.95 -4.40
CA ASP A 85 -4.93 -7.00 -5.29
C ASP A 85 -3.76 -7.45 -6.19
N VAL A 86 -3.41 -8.74 -6.13
CA VAL A 86 -2.38 -9.33 -6.99
C VAL A 86 -3.04 -9.82 -8.28
N ILE A 87 -2.63 -9.26 -9.41
CA ILE A 87 -3.19 -9.58 -10.73
C ILE A 87 -2.17 -10.44 -11.49
N SER A 88 -2.55 -11.68 -11.78
CA SER A 88 -1.78 -12.62 -12.61
C SER A 88 -2.63 -13.03 -13.80
N ALA A 89 -2.11 -12.84 -15.02
CA ALA A 89 -2.81 -13.15 -16.27
C ALA A 89 -4.26 -12.59 -16.35
N SER A 90 -4.44 -11.32 -15.95
CA SER A 90 -5.74 -10.63 -15.86
C SER A 90 -6.76 -11.24 -14.88
N GLN A 91 -6.32 -12.16 -14.02
CA GLN A 91 -7.11 -12.69 -12.93
C GLN A 91 -6.59 -12.16 -11.59
N ILE A 92 -7.50 -11.83 -10.69
CA ILE A 92 -7.18 -11.46 -9.32
C ILE A 92 -6.89 -12.76 -8.56
N VAL A 93 -5.65 -12.93 -8.14
CA VAL A 93 -5.21 -14.04 -7.29
C VAL A 93 -5.45 -13.60 -5.84
N ARG A 94 -6.30 -14.35 -5.13
CA ARG A 94 -6.68 -14.10 -3.74
C ARG A 94 -5.87 -14.97 -2.78
#